data_AF-A0A960UQ81-F1
#
_entry.id   AF-A0A960UQ81-F1
#
_cell.length_a   1.000
_cell.length_b   1.000
_cell.length_c   1.000
_cell.angle_alpha   90.00
_cell.angle_beta   90.00
_cell.angle_gamma   90.00
#
_symmetry.space_group_name_H-M   'P 1'
#
loop_
_entity.id
_entity.type
_entity.pdbx_description
1 polymer ?
#
loop_
_entity_poly.entity_id
_entity_poly.type
_entity_poly.pdbx_seq_one_letter_code
_entity_poly.pdbx_strand_id
1 'polypeptide(L)'
;QIQSSNGRVPYWTTIAGYYDALDDKGIALNVKTMVGSGTLRQNLAGYDRRELSRKEIAKARDMLAEGLADGAAGVSSGLEYLPNALSTTEELIQLCKGAGLYTTHMRNEDDDVLAAMIEAIRIAREADVDLNISHFKLQGQRNWGQIKNAFIVIEQARQSGLRVTMDRYPYLAYHTALNSMFPVWAQKKGINSSLLRGRNGEILRKQVLDKVSGIGGFDRIRLGVVYSSKYRKYSGKDLLTISRSVGRPPYELMIDICATGSSSTVVFAMSDENLMRIYKDPFASVASDGSALHPNMKGHPHPRNYGTFPRFLSHYVLEKGILSFEEGIRRCSALPASVAGLHRRGMLREGWKADICILSQKNIGSFATYDEPLRLPSGVDGLIVNGRFVMRNGYFTGTFGGKALREER
;
A
#
# COMPACT_ATOMS: atom_id res chain seq x y z
N GLN A 1 6.23 -6.19 19.98
CA GLN A 1 6.79 -4.83 19.91
C GLN A 1 7.30 -4.59 18.50
N ILE A 2 6.78 -3.57 17.81
CA ILE A 2 7.23 -3.22 16.46
C ILE A 2 8.52 -2.40 16.60
N GLN A 3 9.66 -2.93 16.18
CA GLN A 3 10.88 -2.14 16.11
C GLN A 3 10.82 -1.29 14.83
N SER A 4 10.89 0.03 14.97
CA SER A 4 10.95 0.91 13.79
C SER A 4 12.26 0.70 13.02
N SER A 5 12.28 1.13 11.76
CA SER A 5 13.45 0.99 10.87
C SER A 5 14.72 1.70 11.38
N ASN A 6 14.59 2.63 12.33
CA ASN A 6 15.71 3.31 12.98
C ASN A 6 16.09 2.70 14.35
N GLY A 7 15.52 1.53 14.69
CA GLY A 7 15.81 0.80 15.92
C GLY A 7 15.02 1.28 17.15
N ARG A 8 14.23 2.37 17.05
CA ARG A 8 13.39 2.83 18.16
C ARG A 8 12.20 1.90 18.34
N VAL A 9 11.94 1.52 19.58
CA VAL A 9 10.74 0.81 19.99
C VAL A 9 9.72 1.88 20.39
N PRO A 10 8.53 1.92 19.77
CA PRO A 10 7.44 2.77 20.25
C PRO A 10 7.11 2.42 21.70
N TYR A 11 6.79 3.42 22.51
CA TYR A 11 6.44 3.21 23.92
C TYR A 11 5.02 2.63 24.08
N TRP A 12 4.20 2.66 23.03
CA TRP A 12 2.85 2.09 23.00
C TRP A 12 2.85 0.66 22.46
N THR A 13 1.88 -0.13 22.91
CA THR A 13 1.70 -1.54 22.50
C THR A 13 0.29 -1.85 21.99
N THR A 14 -0.65 -0.92 22.14
CA THR A 14 -2.05 -1.03 21.72
C THR A 14 -2.41 0.06 20.69
N ILE A 15 -3.59 -0.04 20.09
CA ILE A 15 -4.08 0.99 19.15
C ILE A 15 -4.46 2.25 19.93
N ALA A 16 -5.08 2.13 21.11
CA ALA A 16 -5.37 3.25 21.98
C ALA A 16 -4.09 4.02 22.35
N GLY A 17 -3.03 3.32 22.77
CA GLY A 17 -1.76 3.97 23.09
C GLY A 17 -1.08 4.63 21.88
N TYR A 18 -1.24 4.05 20.67
CA TYR A 18 -0.79 4.71 19.43
C TYR A 18 -1.57 5.99 19.17
N TYR A 19 -2.90 5.95 19.34
CA TYR A 19 -3.75 7.11 19.16
C TYR A 19 -3.48 8.20 20.21
N ASP A 20 -3.23 7.84 21.48
CA ASP A 20 -2.82 8.77 22.53
C ASP A 20 -1.51 9.47 22.14
N ALA A 21 -0.54 8.70 21.65
CA ALA A 21 0.74 9.24 21.18
C ALA A 21 0.59 10.24 20.03
N LEU A 22 -0.40 10.07 19.15
CA LEU A 22 -0.71 11.01 18.08
C LEU A 22 -1.40 12.27 18.63
N ASP A 23 -2.38 12.09 19.50
CA ASP A 23 -3.17 13.19 20.08
C ASP A 23 -2.27 14.09 20.96
N ASP A 24 -1.40 13.50 21.79
CA ASP A 24 -0.46 14.21 22.66
C ASP A 24 0.57 15.03 21.89
N LYS A 25 1.06 14.48 20.77
CA LYS A 25 2.03 15.17 19.92
C LYS A 25 1.39 16.26 19.07
N GLY A 26 0.10 16.13 18.77
CA GLY A 26 -0.60 16.90 17.76
C GLY A 26 -0.26 16.43 16.34
N ILE A 27 -1.30 16.26 15.52
CA ILE A 27 -1.17 15.86 14.11
C ILE A 27 -1.91 16.83 13.19
N ALA A 28 -1.35 17.04 11.99
CA ALA A 28 -1.95 17.93 10.99
C ALA A 28 -3.21 17.32 10.34
N LEU A 29 -3.22 16.01 10.13
CA LEU A 29 -4.29 15.29 9.42
C LEU A 29 -4.97 14.31 10.37
N ASN A 30 -6.24 13.99 10.11
CA ASN A 30 -6.92 12.91 10.82
C ASN A 30 -6.26 11.56 10.49
N VAL A 31 -6.20 10.66 11.47
CA VAL A 31 -5.62 9.31 11.31
C VAL A 31 -6.61 8.28 11.83
N LYS A 32 -6.97 7.33 10.96
CA LYS A 32 -7.64 6.08 11.35
C LYS A 32 -6.78 4.91 10.89
N THR A 33 -6.45 4.01 11.80
CA THR A 33 -5.57 2.87 11.50
C THR A 33 -6.35 1.55 11.37
N MET A 34 -5.68 0.50 10.93
CA MET A 34 -6.19 -0.87 10.92
C MET A 34 -5.28 -1.76 11.76
N VAL A 35 -5.81 -2.88 12.23
CA VAL A 35 -4.99 -3.93 12.84
C VAL A 35 -4.39 -4.79 11.74
N GLY A 36 -3.05 -4.82 11.65
CA GLY A 36 -2.37 -5.66 10.66
C GLY A 36 -2.26 -7.11 11.13
N SER A 37 -2.87 -8.05 10.39
CA SER A 37 -2.76 -9.49 10.67
C SER A 37 -1.30 -9.99 10.69
N GLY A 38 -0.44 -9.43 9.82
CA GLY A 38 0.99 -9.73 9.84
C GLY A 38 1.69 -9.25 11.11
N THR A 39 1.23 -8.15 11.72
CA THR A 39 1.72 -7.67 13.02
C THR A 39 1.29 -8.62 14.14
N LEU A 40 0.04 -9.10 14.12
CA LEU A 40 -0.45 -10.11 15.08
C LEU A 40 0.41 -11.37 15.00
N ARG A 41 0.62 -11.89 13.79
CA ARG A 41 1.46 -13.07 13.56
C ARG A 41 2.90 -12.84 14.02
N GLN A 42 3.48 -11.69 13.69
CA GLN A 42 4.83 -11.34 14.13
C GLN A 42 4.96 -11.33 15.66
N ASN A 43 3.95 -10.84 16.38
CA ASN A 43 3.95 -10.82 17.84
C ASN A 43 3.82 -12.22 18.47
N LEU A 44 3.20 -13.19 17.79
CA LEU A 44 2.94 -14.52 18.33
C LEU A 44 3.98 -15.56 17.92
N ALA A 45 4.38 -15.55 16.64
CA ALA A 45 5.24 -16.57 16.04
C ALA A 45 6.46 -15.96 15.30
N GLY A 46 6.66 -14.63 15.38
CA GLY A 46 7.78 -13.98 14.69
C GLY A 46 7.75 -14.22 13.18
N TYR A 47 8.84 -14.79 12.66
CA TYR A 47 8.99 -15.18 11.26
C TYR A 47 9.05 -16.72 11.10
N ASP A 48 8.58 -17.46 12.09
CA ASP A 48 8.57 -18.92 12.05
C ASP A 48 7.69 -19.42 10.92
N ARG A 49 8.25 -20.30 10.09
CA ARG A 49 7.60 -20.84 8.89
C ARG A 49 6.68 -22.01 9.22
N ARG A 50 5.71 -21.77 10.10
CA ARG A 50 4.68 -22.71 10.54
C ARG A 50 3.34 -22.00 10.63
N GLU A 51 2.26 -22.76 10.62
CA GLU A 51 0.92 -22.24 10.94
C GLU A 51 0.82 -21.82 12.41
N LEU A 52 -0.10 -20.89 12.69
CA LEU A 52 -0.47 -20.57 14.07
C LEU A 52 -1.30 -21.72 14.65
N SER A 53 -0.97 -22.11 15.88
CA SER A 53 -1.78 -23.05 16.65
C SER A 53 -3.15 -22.47 16.98
N ARG A 54 -4.12 -23.31 17.32
CA ARG A 54 -5.46 -22.86 17.75
C ARG A 54 -5.41 -21.86 18.92
N LYS A 55 -4.47 -22.03 19.87
CA LYS A 55 -4.26 -21.11 21.00
C LYS A 55 -3.74 -19.75 20.55
N GLU A 56 -2.81 -19.74 19.58
CA GLU A 56 -2.29 -18.49 19.02
C GLU A 56 -3.34 -17.76 18.17
N ILE A 57 -4.16 -18.49 17.41
CA ILE A 57 -5.29 -17.90 16.67
C ILE A 57 -6.29 -17.26 17.65
N ALA A 58 -6.63 -17.94 18.74
CA ALA A 58 -7.49 -17.38 19.78
C ALA A 58 -6.91 -16.08 20.35
N LYS A 59 -5.63 -16.08 20.72
CA LYS A 59 -4.93 -14.89 21.21
C LYS A 59 -4.86 -13.75 20.17
N ALA A 60 -4.65 -14.08 18.90
CA ALA A 60 -4.68 -13.11 17.82
C ALA A 60 -6.06 -12.46 17.66
N ARG A 61 -7.13 -13.23 17.83
CA ARG A 61 -8.51 -12.71 17.83
C ARG A 61 -8.78 -11.79 19.02
N ASP A 62 -8.26 -12.11 20.20
CA ASP A 62 -8.39 -11.24 21.38
C ASP A 62 -7.68 -9.89 21.15
N MET A 63 -6.43 -9.93 20.64
CA MET A 63 -5.67 -8.72 20.30
C MET A 63 -6.33 -7.89 19.20
N LEU A 64 -6.96 -8.55 18.23
CA LEU A 64 -7.73 -7.87 17.19
C LEU A 64 -8.98 -7.21 17.79
N ALA A 65 -9.73 -7.92 18.62
CA ALA A 65 -10.92 -7.38 19.29
C ALA A 65 -10.59 -6.16 20.14
N GLU A 66 -9.46 -6.19 20.86
CA GLU A 66 -8.91 -5.03 21.57
C GLU A 66 -8.62 -3.87 20.61
N GLY A 67 -7.91 -4.11 19.51
CA GLY A 67 -7.60 -3.07 18.52
C GLY A 67 -8.84 -2.48 17.82
N LEU A 68 -9.89 -3.28 17.61
CA LEU A 68 -11.17 -2.81 17.08
C LEU A 68 -11.93 -1.97 18.12
N ALA A 69 -11.94 -2.39 19.39
CA ALA A 69 -12.53 -1.63 20.49
C ALA A 69 -11.81 -0.29 20.72
N ASP A 70 -10.51 -0.24 20.46
CA ASP A 70 -9.71 0.98 20.46
C ASP A 70 -10.02 1.92 19.27
N GLY A 71 -10.79 1.46 18.29
CA GLY A 71 -11.25 2.25 17.13
C GLY A 71 -10.48 2.03 15.83
N ALA A 72 -9.82 0.87 15.65
CA ALA A 72 -9.31 0.50 14.34
C ALA A 72 -10.46 0.32 13.32
N ALA A 73 -10.23 0.68 12.05
CA ALA A 73 -11.24 0.57 11.00
C ALA A 73 -11.55 -0.86 10.57
N GLY A 74 -10.74 -1.83 10.98
CA GLY A 74 -10.84 -3.23 10.55
C GLY A 74 -9.49 -3.93 10.60
N VAL A 75 -9.37 -5.02 9.85
CA VAL A 75 -8.15 -5.83 9.74
C VAL A 75 -7.52 -5.71 8.34
N SER A 76 -6.19 -5.70 8.28
CA SER A 76 -5.44 -5.69 7.02
C SER A 76 -4.46 -6.86 6.89
N SER A 77 -4.14 -7.26 5.65
CA SER A 77 -3.11 -8.27 5.35
C SER A 77 -2.19 -7.90 4.19
N GLY A 78 -0.96 -8.38 4.27
CA GLY A 78 0.05 -8.30 3.21
C GLY A 78 0.53 -9.68 2.78
N LEU A 79 -0.27 -10.39 1.99
CA LEU A 79 -0.10 -11.83 1.76
C LEU A 79 1.06 -12.19 0.82
N GLU A 80 1.61 -11.23 0.07
CA GLU A 80 2.87 -11.41 -0.69
C GLU A 80 4.11 -11.43 0.25
N TYR A 81 3.99 -10.89 1.47
CA TYR A 81 5.12 -10.61 2.35
C TYR A 81 5.13 -11.46 3.62
N LEU A 82 6.32 -11.79 4.11
CA LEU A 82 6.45 -12.35 5.45
C LEU A 82 6.08 -11.30 6.53
N PRO A 83 5.41 -11.72 7.62
CA PRO A 83 5.06 -13.10 7.94
C PRO A 83 3.69 -13.55 7.37
N ASN A 84 2.88 -12.65 6.81
CA ASN A 84 1.53 -12.94 6.31
C ASN A 84 1.48 -13.94 5.14
N ALA A 85 2.55 -14.07 4.36
CA ALA A 85 2.65 -15.08 3.30
C ALA A 85 2.51 -16.53 3.83
N LEU A 86 2.67 -16.72 5.14
CA LEU A 86 2.49 -18.00 5.83
C LEU A 86 1.08 -18.19 6.43
N SER A 87 0.21 -17.17 6.36
CA SER A 87 -1.17 -17.28 6.83
C SER A 87 -1.99 -18.11 5.84
N THR A 88 -2.71 -19.09 6.36
CA THR A 88 -3.69 -19.88 5.59
C THR A 88 -4.97 -19.07 5.40
N THR A 89 -5.76 -19.44 4.40
CA THR A 89 -7.10 -18.85 4.19
C THR A 89 -7.98 -19.05 5.43
N GLU A 90 -7.91 -20.21 6.08
CA GLU A 90 -8.66 -20.51 7.31
C GLU A 90 -8.26 -19.61 8.48
N GLU A 91 -6.95 -19.38 8.67
CA GLU A 91 -6.46 -18.43 9.67
C GLU A 91 -7.04 -17.03 9.43
N LEU A 92 -7.02 -16.55 8.17
CA LEU A 92 -7.54 -15.24 7.82
C LEU A 92 -9.06 -15.15 8.00
N ILE A 93 -9.81 -16.20 7.68
CA ILE A 93 -11.25 -16.27 7.97
C ILE A 93 -11.51 -16.09 9.47
N GLN A 94 -10.78 -16.81 10.34
CA GLN A 94 -10.96 -16.68 11.79
C GLN A 94 -10.58 -15.30 12.32
N LEU A 95 -9.54 -14.68 11.76
CA LEU A 95 -9.12 -13.33 12.14
C LEU A 95 -10.11 -12.27 11.63
N CYS A 96 -10.72 -12.44 10.46
CA CYS A 96 -11.59 -11.38 9.92
C CYS A 96 -12.97 -11.33 10.60
N LYS A 97 -13.42 -12.39 11.29
CA LYS A 97 -14.74 -12.43 11.94
C LYS A 97 -14.92 -11.27 12.93
N GLY A 98 -15.96 -10.46 12.71
CA GLY A 98 -16.29 -9.31 13.56
C GLY A 98 -15.46 -8.05 13.29
N ALA A 99 -14.59 -8.05 12.28
CA ALA A 99 -13.74 -6.89 11.96
C ALA A 99 -14.47 -5.78 11.19
N GLY A 100 -15.64 -6.05 10.61
CA GLY A 100 -16.42 -5.13 9.78
C GLY A 100 -15.83 -4.87 8.40
N LEU A 101 -14.51 -4.66 8.32
CA LEU A 101 -13.75 -4.43 7.09
C LEU A 101 -12.48 -5.28 7.07
N TYR A 102 -12.26 -5.94 5.94
CA TYR A 102 -11.01 -6.60 5.58
C TYR A 102 -10.38 -5.90 4.38
N THR A 103 -9.16 -5.39 4.55
CA THR A 103 -8.34 -4.86 3.45
C THR A 103 -7.18 -5.79 3.17
N THR A 104 -6.87 -6.03 1.89
CA THR A 104 -5.77 -6.95 1.56
C THR A 104 -4.93 -6.48 0.40
N HIS A 105 -3.62 -6.46 0.63
CA HIS A 105 -2.65 -6.72 -0.41
C HIS A 105 -2.68 -8.23 -0.65
N MET A 106 -3.26 -8.63 -1.79
CA MET A 106 -3.53 -10.01 -2.15
C MET A 106 -2.26 -10.87 -2.20
N ARG A 107 -2.42 -12.19 -2.11
CA ARG A 107 -1.29 -13.13 -2.09
C ARG A 107 -0.44 -13.06 -3.35
N ASN A 108 -1.08 -12.72 -4.47
CA ASN A 108 -0.45 -12.59 -5.76
C ASN A 108 -1.16 -11.50 -6.58
N GLU A 109 -0.37 -10.71 -7.31
CA GLU A 109 -0.86 -9.69 -8.24
C GLU A 109 -0.30 -9.89 -9.67
N ASP A 110 0.40 -11.01 -9.91
CA ASP A 110 0.88 -11.45 -11.23
C ASP A 110 0.08 -12.66 -11.77
N ASP A 111 0.69 -13.84 -11.84
CA ASP A 111 0.19 -14.97 -12.62
C ASP A 111 -0.99 -15.65 -11.94
N ASP A 112 -1.03 -15.60 -10.60
CA ASP A 112 -2.09 -16.19 -9.77
C ASP A 112 -3.09 -15.13 -9.28
N VAL A 113 -3.15 -13.95 -9.92
CA VAL A 113 -4.00 -12.84 -9.46
C VAL A 113 -5.48 -13.22 -9.30
N LEU A 114 -6.03 -14.03 -10.22
CA LEU A 114 -7.43 -14.47 -10.12
C LEU A 114 -7.64 -15.42 -8.93
N ALA A 115 -6.70 -16.33 -8.67
CA ALA A 115 -6.76 -17.21 -7.51
C ALA A 115 -6.68 -16.42 -6.20
N ALA A 116 -5.82 -15.41 -6.15
CA ALA A 116 -5.70 -14.53 -4.99
C ALA A 116 -6.95 -13.67 -4.76
N MET A 117 -7.63 -13.23 -5.82
CA MET A 117 -8.94 -12.57 -5.72
C MET A 117 -10.01 -13.49 -5.18
N ILE A 118 -10.08 -14.73 -5.67
CA ILE A 118 -11.03 -15.75 -5.19
C ILE A 118 -10.78 -16.05 -3.71
N GLU A 119 -9.51 -16.13 -3.28
CA GLU A 119 -9.14 -16.25 -1.87
C GLU A 119 -9.66 -15.08 -1.04
N ALA A 120 -9.41 -13.83 -1.47
CA ALA A 120 -9.84 -12.64 -0.76
C ALA A 120 -11.38 -12.58 -0.61
N ILE A 121 -12.12 -12.92 -1.67
CA ILE A 121 -13.58 -12.99 -1.67
C ILE A 121 -14.08 -14.10 -0.75
N ARG A 122 -13.43 -15.27 -0.75
CA ARG A 122 -13.75 -16.38 0.15
C ARG A 122 -13.59 -15.96 1.61
N ILE A 123 -12.48 -15.32 1.95
CA ILE A 123 -12.22 -14.82 3.32
C ILE A 123 -13.32 -13.86 3.74
N ALA A 124 -13.62 -12.85 2.92
CA ALA A 124 -14.61 -11.85 3.24
C ALA A 124 -16.03 -12.45 3.39
N ARG A 125 -16.40 -13.37 2.50
CA ARG A 125 -17.70 -14.05 2.55
C ARG A 125 -17.85 -14.92 3.80
N GLU A 126 -16.86 -15.77 4.11
CA GLU A 126 -16.94 -16.71 5.23
C GLU A 126 -16.74 -16.02 6.61
N ALA A 127 -16.10 -14.85 6.62
CA ALA A 127 -15.94 -14.03 7.82
C ALA A 127 -17.05 -13.00 8.03
N ASP A 128 -17.95 -12.83 7.06
CA ASP A 128 -19.02 -11.83 7.03
C ASP A 128 -18.49 -10.39 7.24
N VAL A 129 -17.59 -9.97 6.33
CA VAL A 129 -16.98 -8.63 6.35
C VAL A 129 -16.96 -7.99 4.97
N ASP A 130 -16.90 -6.66 4.95
CA ASP A 130 -16.65 -5.90 3.73
C ASP A 130 -15.22 -6.16 3.24
N LEU A 131 -15.05 -6.22 1.92
CA LEU A 131 -13.74 -6.42 1.30
C LEU A 131 -13.29 -5.16 0.58
N ASN A 132 -12.08 -4.68 0.88
CA ASN A 132 -11.38 -3.72 0.04
C ASN A 132 -10.07 -4.31 -0.48
N ILE A 133 -9.97 -4.49 -1.80
CA ILE A 133 -8.74 -4.95 -2.44
C ILE A 133 -7.79 -3.76 -2.57
N SER A 134 -6.71 -3.77 -1.79
CA SER A 134 -5.72 -2.69 -1.79
C SER A 134 -5.00 -2.62 -3.11
N HIS A 135 -4.75 -1.40 -3.59
CA HIS A 135 -3.97 -1.06 -4.77
C HIS A 135 -4.18 -1.97 -5.99
N PHE A 136 -5.39 -2.48 -6.21
CA PHE A 136 -5.73 -3.56 -7.14
C PHE A 136 -5.05 -3.49 -8.52
N LYS A 137 -4.14 -4.42 -8.81
CA LYS A 137 -3.38 -4.39 -10.07
C LYS A 137 -3.16 -5.79 -10.62
N LEU A 138 -2.82 -5.84 -11.90
CA LEU A 138 -2.32 -7.01 -12.59
C LEU A 138 -0.96 -6.64 -13.16
N GLN A 139 0.11 -7.24 -12.63
CA GLN A 139 1.47 -6.89 -12.96
C GLN A 139 2.08 -7.85 -13.99
N GLY A 140 2.93 -7.31 -14.86
CA GLY A 140 3.55 -8.01 -15.96
C GLY A 140 2.65 -8.10 -17.18
N GLN A 141 3.22 -7.85 -18.36
CA GLN A 141 2.46 -7.72 -19.62
C GLN A 141 1.59 -8.95 -19.92
N ARG A 142 2.08 -10.15 -19.57
CA ARG A 142 1.35 -11.43 -19.74
C ARG A 142 0.02 -11.48 -18.96
N ASN A 143 -0.12 -10.70 -17.90
CA ASN A 143 -1.31 -10.69 -17.04
C ASN A 143 -2.28 -9.54 -17.36
N TRP A 144 -1.91 -8.59 -18.21
CA TRP A 144 -2.75 -7.41 -18.45
C TRP A 144 -4.13 -7.77 -19.01
N GLY A 145 -4.22 -8.78 -19.88
CA GLY A 145 -5.49 -9.23 -20.46
C GLY A 145 -6.48 -9.83 -19.45
N GLN A 146 -6.00 -10.30 -18.30
CA GLN A 146 -6.82 -10.91 -17.25
C GLN A 146 -7.71 -9.89 -16.52
N ILE A 147 -7.55 -8.58 -16.78
CA ILE A 147 -8.41 -7.54 -16.19
C ILE A 147 -9.90 -7.82 -16.44
N LYS A 148 -10.26 -8.37 -17.61
CA LYS A 148 -11.64 -8.73 -17.94
C LYS A 148 -12.18 -9.80 -16.99
N ASN A 149 -11.40 -10.85 -16.77
CA ASN A 149 -11.76 -11.94 -15.87
C ASN A 149 -11.81 -11.48 -14.41
N ALA A 150 -10.91 -10.58 -14.02
CA ALA A 150 -10.91 -10.01 -12.68
C ALA A 150 -12.19 -9.21 -12.40
N PHE A 151 -12.69 -8.43 -13.37
CA PHE A 151 -13.96 -7.73 -13.25
C PHE A 151 -15.16 -8.67 -13.16
N ILE A 152 -15.17 -9.77 -13.92
CA ILE A 152 -16.21 -10.82 -13.80
C ILE A 152 -16.26 -11.35 -12.36
N VAL A 153 -15.11 -11.67 -11.77
CA VAL A 153 -15.02 -12.18 -10.39
C VAL A 153 -15.56 -11.15 -9.37
N ILE A 154 -15.20 -9.87 -9.53
CA ILE A 154 -15.67 -8.79 -8.64
C ILE A 154 -17.18 -8.56 -8.78
N GLU A 155 -17.69 -8.51 -10.00
CA GLU A 155 -19.11 -8.31 -10.29
C GLU A 155 -19.95 -9.46 -9.73
N GLN A 156 -19.52 -10.71 -9.91
CA GLN A 156 -20.18 -11.87 -9.33
C GLN A 156 -20.20 -11.83 -7.80
N ALA A 157 -19.09 -11.44 -7.16
CA ALA A 157 -19.04 -11.28 -5.71
C ALA A 157 -20.05 -10.24 -5.23
N ARG A 158 -20.12 -9.08 -5.90
CA ARG A 158 -21.10 -8.01 -5.58
C ARG A 158 -22.54 -8.45 -5.81
N GLN A 159 -22.82 -9.17 -6.91
CA GLN A 159 -24.15 -9.73 -7.19
C GLN A 159 -24.58 -10.75 -6.13
N SER A 160 -23.63 -11.44 -5.49
CA SER A 160 -23.90 -12.33 -4.34
C SER A 160 -24.16 -11.60 -3.02
N GLY A 161 -24.19 -10.27 -3.01
CA GLY A 161 -24.45 -9.43 -1.83
C GLY A 161 -23.19 -9.00 -1.06
N LEU A 162 -22.00 -9.45 -1.47
CA LEU A 162 -20.75 -9.06 -0.80
C LEU A 162 -20.35 -7.63 -1.20
N ARG A 163 -20.09 -6.77 -0.22
CA ARG A 163 -19.56 -5.43 -0.49
C ARG A 163 -18.07 -5.51 -0.81
N VAL A 164 -17.74 -5.36 -2.10
CA VAL A 164 -16.36 -5.40 -2.61
C VAL A 164 -15.97 -4.05 -3.19
N THR A 165 -15.00 -3.38 -2.58
CA THR A 165 -14.37 -2.16 -3.07
C THR A 165 -12.90 -2.40 -3.42
N MET A 166 -12.27 -1.40 -4.02
CA MET A 166 -10.82 -1.42 -4.28
C MET A 166 -10.28 0.00 -4.19
N ASP A 167 -8.95 0.12 -4.07
CA ASP A 167 -8.28 1.41 -4.17
C ASP A 167 -7.11 1.36 -5.16
N ARG A 168 -6.71 2.53 -5.69
CA ARG A 168 -5.58 2.67 -6.61
C ARG A 168 -4.85 4.00 -6.50
N TYR A 169 -3.54 3.92 -6.73
CA TYR A 169 -2.69 5.05 -7.07
C TYR A 169 -2.59 5.22 -8.60
N PRO A 170 -2.51 6.46 -9.12
CA PRO A 170 -2.57 6.77 -10.55
C PRO A 170 -1.19 6.65 -11.24
N TYR A 171 -0.53 5.50 -11.07
CA TYR A 171 0.80 5.23 -11.61
C TYR A 171 0.93 3.80 -12.14
N LEU A 172 1.81 3.65 -13.12
CA LEU A 172 2.13 2.37 -13.78
C LEU A 172 3.27 1.59 -13.14
N ALA A 173 3.87 2.16 -12.09
CA ALA A 173 4.88 1.50 -11.28
C ALA A 173 4.40 1.32 -9.83
N TYR A 174 4.87 0.27 -9.18
CA TYR A 174 4.66 0.02 -7.76
C TYR A 174 5.94 0.30 -7.00
N HIS A 175 5.84 0.39 -5.68
CA HIS A 175 6.98 0.57 -4.80
C HIS A 175 6.92 -0.41 -3.64
N THR A 176 8.04 -1.06 -3.36
CA THR A 176 8.21 -2.03 -2.27
C THR A 176 9.71 -2.22 -1.97
N ALA A 177 10.08 -3.18 -1.13
CA ALA A 177 11.47 -3.51 -0.85
C ALA A 177 12.07 -4.40 -1.95
N LEU A 178 13.36 -4.22 -2.28
CA LEU A 178 14.07 -4.97 -3.34
C LEU A 178 14.03 -6.50 -3.12
N ASN A 179 13.96 -6.94 -1.86
CA ASN A 179 13.87 -8.36 -1.52
C ASN A 179 12.57 -9.02 -1.99
N SER A 180 11.53 -8.27 -2.39
CA SER A 180 10.30 -8.82 -2.99
C SER A 180 10.54 -9.48 -4.36
N MET A 181 11.67 -9.22 -5.00
CA MET A 181 12.10 -9.89 -6.23
C MET A 181 12.48 -11.36 -5.99
N PHE A 182 12.68 -11.74 -4.73
CA PHE A 182 13.03 -13.11 -4.34
C PHE A 182 11.78 -13.85 -3.88
N PRO A 183 11.70 -15.17 -4.12
CA PRO A 183 10.60 -15.98 -3.61
C PRO A 183 10.57 -15.96 -2.08
N VAL A 184 9.37 -16.01 -1.50
CA VAL A 184 9.13 -15.93 -0.04
C VAL A 184 10.03 -16.88 0.74
N TRP A 185 10.29 -18.09 0.21
CA TRP A 185 11.11 -19.08 0.90
C TRP A 185 12.58 -18.68 1.09
N ALA A 186 13.08 -17.73 0.29
CA ALA A 186 14.43 -17.21 0.38
C ALA A 186 14.54 -15.93 1.22
N GLN A 187 13.40 -15.33 1.61
CA GLN A 187 13.33 -14.11 2.38
C GLN A 187 13.44 -14.38 3.91
N LYS A 188 14.23 -13.57 4.61
CA LYS A 188 14.19 -13.40 6.09
C LYS A 188 14.13 -11.89 6.42
N LYS A 189 15.14 -11.33 7.08
CA LYS A 189 15.44 -9.89 7.14
C LYS A 189 16.45 -9.49 6.04
N GLY A 190 16.22 -9.96 4.82
CA GLY A 190 17.18 -9.93 3.71
C GLY A 190 17.21 -11.26 2.95
N ILE A 191 18.25 -11.50 2.17
CA ILE A 191 18.48 -12.79 1.49
C ILE A 191 19.36 -13.66 2.36
N ASN A 192 18.95 -14.91 2.58
CA ASN A 192 19.83 -15.87 3.26
C ASN A 192 20.96 -16.30 2.31
N SER A 193 22.19 -15.84 2.58
CA SER A 193 23.36 -16.11 1.75
C SER A 193 23.70 -17.60 1.62
N SER A 194 23.30 -18.43 2.59
CA SER A 194 23.47 -19.89 2.50
C SER A 194 22.63 -20.54 1.41
N LEU A 195 21.55 -19.88 0.96
CA LEU A 195 20.65 -20.36 -0.09
C LEU A 195 21.15 -20.03 -1.50
N LEU A 196 22.22 -19.26 -1.62
CA LEU A 196 22.78 -18.83 -2.90
C LEU A 196 23.64 -19.89 -3.59
N ARG A 197 23.89 -21.04 -2.95
CA ARG A 197 24.80 -22.09 -3.42
C ARG A 197 24.06 -23.41 -3.67
N GLY A 198 24.67 -24.27 -4.50
CA GLY A 198 24.15 -25.60 -4.82
C GLY A 198 22.75 -25.56 -5.46
N ARG A 199 22.00 -26.66 -5.32
CA ARG A 199 20.65 -26.83 -5.90
C ARG A 199 19.68 -25.71 -5.51
N ASN A 200 19.73 -25.23 -4.27
CA ASN A 200 18.88 -24.11 -3.83
C ASN A 200 19.23 -22.81 -4.55
N GLY A 201 20.51 -22.56 -4.82
CA GLY A 201 20.97 -21.39 -5.57
C GLY A 201 20.49 -21.40 -7.02
N GLU A 202 20.49 -22.57 -7.68
CA GLU A 202 19.98 -22.73 -9.04
C GLU A 202 18.47 -22.48 -9.13
N ILE A 203 17.69 -23.07 -8.20
CA ILE A 203 16.24 -22.86 -8.12
C ILE A 203 15.93 -21.39 -7.86
N LEU A 204 16.64 -20.76 -6.91
CA LEU A 204 16.48 -19.35 -6.60
C LEU A 204 16.76 -18.47 -7.82
N ARG A 205 17.89 -18.70 -8.49
CA ARG A 205 18.28 -17.95 -9.68
C ARG A 205 17.21 -18.05 -10.75
N LYS A 206 16.72 -19.27 -11.04
CA LYS A 206 15.67 -19.48 -12.03
C LYS A 206 14.41 -18.71 -11.68
N GLN A 207 13.87 -18.87 -10.46
CA GLN A 207 12.64 -18.20 -10.03
C GLN A 207 12.75 -16.67 -10.07
N VAL A 208 13.89 -16.12 -9.69
CA VAL A 208 14.14 -14.67 -9.77
C VAL A 208 14.19 -14.20 -11.23
N LEU A 209 14.91 -14.91 -12.10
CA LEU A 209 15.00 -14.55 -13.51
C LEU A 209 13.64 -14.68 -14.22
N ASP A 210 12.85 -15.69 -13.89
CA ASP A 210 11.49 -15.87 -14.40
C ASP A 210 10.60 -14.69 -13.96
N LYS A 211 10.62 -14.29 -12.67
CA LYS A 211 9.88 -13.12 -12.16
C LYS A 211 10.31 -11.82 -12.86
N VAL A 212 11.62 -11.61 -13.02
CA VAL A 212 12.18 -10.41 -13.69
C VAL A 212 11.82 -10.38 -15.17
N SER A 213 11.92 -11.51 -15.87
CA SER A 213 11.50 -11.62 -17.27
C SER A 213 10.01 -11.31 -17.41
N GLY A 214 9.20 -11.82 -16.47
CA GLY A 214 7.77 -11.60 -16.44
C GLY A 214 7.34 -10.12 -16.31
N ILE A 215 8.13 -9.28 -15.63
CA ILE A 215 7.88 -7.84 -15.55
C ILE A 215 8.56 -7.05 -16.69
N GLY A 216 9.28 -7.71 -17.59
CA GLY A 216 9.89 -7.13 -18.78
C GLY A 216 11.41 -6.88 -18.72
N GLY A 217 12.08 -7.25 -17.62
CA GLY A 217 13.54 -7.14 -17.49
C GLY A 217 14.05 -6.30 -16.32
N PHE A 218 15.37 -6.28 -16.14
CA PHE A 218 16.03 -5.56 -15.04
C PHE A 218 16.00 -4.03 -15.19
N ASP A 219 15.81 -3.51 -16.41
CA ASP A 219 15.59 -2.10 -16.70
C ASP A 219 14.26 -1.57 -16.12
N ARG A 220 13.33 -2.47 -15.79
CA ARG A 220 12.06 -2.14 -15.12
C ARG A 220 12.19 -1.98 -13.61
N ILE A 221 13.34 -2.33 -13.02
CA ILE A 221 13.56 -2.29 -11.57
C ILE A 221 14.48 -1.12 -11.23
N ARG A 222 13.89 0.00 -10.82
CA ARG A 222 14.60 1.19 -10.37
C ARG A 222 14.82 1.16 -8.86
N LEU A 223 16.04 1.47 -8.40
CA LEU A 223 16.30 1.63 -6.97
C LEU A 223 15.71 2.95 -6.48
N GLY A 224 14.96 2.91 -5.38
CA GLY A 224 14.36 4.11 -4.79
C GLY A 224 15.25 4.73 -3.72
N VAL A 225 15.09 4.28 -2.48
CA VAL A 225 15.93 4.66 -1.33
C VAL A 225 16.87 3.51 -1.00
N VAL A 226 18.17 3.75 -1.15
CA VAL A 226 19.21 2.74 -0.90
C VAL A 226 19.93 3.06 0.41
N TYR A 227 19.87 2.14 1.37
CA TYR A 227 20.47 2.35 2.70
C TYR A 227 21.96 2.00 2.75
N SER A 228 22.39 1.00 1.96
CA SER A 228 23.79 0.60 1.80
C SER A 228 24.67 1.78 1.36
N SER A 229 25.72 2.12 2.11
CA SER A 229 26.67 3.19 1.78
C SER A 229 27.36 2.93 0.43
N LYS A 230 27.71 1.67 0.15
CA LYS A 230 28.32 1.19 -1.10
C LYS A 230 27.46 1.51 -2.32
N TYR A 231 26.14 1.36 -2.21
CA TYR A 231 25.21 1.47 -3.33
C TYR A 231 24.35 2.75 -3.32
N ARG A 232 24.45 3.60 -2.30
CA ARG A 232 23.62 4.79 -2.14
C ARG A 232 23.57 5.70 -3.37
N LYS A 233 24.71 5.86 -4.04
CA LYS A 233 24.87 6.68 -5.27
C LYS A 233 24.05 6.20 -6.47
N TYR A 234 23.49 4.99 -6.40
CA TYR A 234 22.65 4.41 -7.46
C TYR A 234 21.15 4.57 -7.20
N SER A 235 20.75 5.25 -6.12
CA SER A 235 19.35 5.65 -5.91
C SER A 235 18.85 6.42 -7.15
N GLY A 236 17.68 6.06 -7.66
CA GLY A 236 17.08 6.63 -8.88
C GLY A 236 17.48 5.92 -10.18
N LYS A 237 18.42 4.97 -10.16
CA LYS A 237 18.86 4.24 -11.36
C LYS A 237 18.24 2.85 -11.43
N ASP A 238 18.01 2.35 -12.65
CA ASP A 238 17.59 0.97 -12.88
C ASP A 238 18.74 -0.03 -12.79
N LEU A 239 18.42 -1.28 -12.43
CA LEU A 239 19.43 -2.32 -12.20
C LEU A 239 20.26 -2.63 -13.44
N LEU A 240 19.71 -2.49 -14.66
CA LEU A 240 20.45 -2.74 -15.88
C LEU A 240 21.47 -1.62 -16.16
N THR A 241 21.10 -0.36 -15.96
CA THR A 241 22.00 0.80 -16.03
C THR A 241 23.13 0.68 -15.00
N ILE A 242 22.81 0.28 -13.76
CA ILE A 242 23.83 0.08 -12.74
C ILE A 242 24.77 -1.05 -13.14
N SER A 243 24.21 -2.19 -13.56
CA SER A 243 24.95 -3.37 -14.04
C SER A 243 25.97 -3.01 -15.13
N ARG A 244 25.54 -2.26 -16.16
CA ARG A 244 26.42 -1.75 -17.22
C ARG A 244 27.52 -0.84 -16.69
N SER A 245 27.20 0.07 -15.76
CA SER A 245 28.17 1.01 -15.21
C SER A 245 29.26 0.36 -14.35
N VAL A 246 28.97 -0.78 -13.72
CA VAL A 246 29.92 -1.48 -12.83
C VAL A 246 30.53 -2.74 -13.45
N GLY A 247 30.09 -3.14 -14.64
CA GLY A 247 30.55 -4.36 -15.31
C GLY A 247 30.17 -5.65 -14.58
N ARG A 248 29.03 -5.70 -13.88
CA ARG A 248 28.57 -6.90 -13.14
C ARG A 248 27.17 -7.33 -13.56
N PRO A 249 26.86 -8.64 -13.59
CA PRO A 249 25.50 -9.10 -13.90
C PRO A 249 24.44 -8.54 -12.93
N PRO A 250 23.25 -8.15 -13.43
CA PRO A 250 22.24 -7.47 -12.62
C PRO A 250 21.67 -8.35 -11.49
N TYR A 251 21.55 -9.66 -11.72
CA TYR A 251 21.13 -10.62 -10.67
C TYR A 251 22.11 -10.62 -9.48
N GLU A 252 23.42 -10.71 -9.73
CA GLU A 252 24.43 -10.71 -8.67
C GLU A 252 24.50 -9.36 -7.95
N LEU A 253 24.33 -8.27 -8.70
CA LEU A 253 24.26 -6.93 -8.14
C LEU A 253 23.06 -6.79 -7.19
N MET A 254 21.89 -7.30 -7.58
CA MET A 254 20.69 -7.28 -6.75
C MET A 254 20.90 -8.03 -5.42
N ILE A 255 21.54 -9.20 -5.46
CA ILE A 255 21.91 -9.95 -4.26
C ILE A 255 22.84 -9.13 -3.36
N ASP A 256 23.91 -8.54 -3.92
CA ASP A 256 24.89 -7.75 -3.17
C ASP A 256 24.26 -6.50 -2.54
N ILE A 257 23.34 -5.84 -3.24
CA ILE A 257 22.57 -4.72 -2.67
C ILE A 257 21.78 -5.20 -1.46
N CYS A 258 20.98 -6.26 -1.60
CA CYS A 258 20.18 -6.81 -0.50
C CYS A 258 21.02 -7.33 0.68
N ALA A 259 22.24 -7.84 0.42
CA ALA A 259 23.14 -8.34 1.45
C ALA A 259 23.85 -7.23 2.22
N THR A 260 24.11 -6.08 1.57
CA THR A 260 24.83 -4.94 2.17
C THR A 260 23.91 -3.86 2.75
N GLY A 261 22.59 -4.03 2.62
CA GLY A 261 21.58 -3.17 3.20
C GLY A 261 20.20 -3.38 2.55
N SER A 262 19.16 -2.75 3.08
CA SER A 262 17.89 -2.70 2.38
C SER A 262 17.92 -1.65 1.26
N SER A 263 17.08 -1.87 0.25
CA SER A 263 16.74 -0.86 -0.75
C SER A 263 15.25 -0.95 -1.00
N SER A 264 14.59 0.20 -1.20
CA SER A 264 13.29 0.19 -1.87
C SER A 264 13.47 0.14 -3.39
N THR A 265 12.42 -0.25 -4.10
CA THR A 265 12.36 -0.28 -5.56
C THR A 265 11.14 0.44 -6.07
N VAL A 266 11.23 0.91 -7.31
CA VAL A 266 10.12 1.30 -8.15
C VAL A 266 10.13 0.36 -9.35
N VAL A 267 9.04 -0.37 -9.57
CA VAL A 267 8.97 -1.40 -10.60
C VAL A 267 7.85 -1.12 -11.59
N PHE A 268 8.20 -0.99 -12.87
CA PHE A 268 7.30 -0.62 -13.96
C PHE A 268 6.68 -1.87 -14.58
N ALA A 269 5.45 -2.21 -14.19
CA ALA A 269 4.84 -3.49 -14.59
C ALA A 269 3.33 -3.42 -14.91
N MET A 270 2.71 -2.23 -14.89
CA MET A 270 1.26 -2.08 -15.11
C MET A 270 0.93 -1.41 -16.45
N SER A 271 -0.30 -1.65 -16.91
CA SER A 271 -0.89 -1.03 -18.10
C SER A 271 -1.73 0.21 -17.73
N ASP A 272 -1.61 1.27 -18.53
CA ASP A 272 -2.44 2.47 -18.42
C ASP A 272 -3.90 2.18 -18.79
N GLU A 273 -4.14 1.29 -19.75
CA GLU A 273 -5.47 0.83 -20.11
C GLU A 273 -6.17 0.15 -18.93
N ASN A 274 -5.46 -0.76 -18.25
CA ASN A 274 -5.99 -1.43 -17.06
C ASN A 274 -6.25 -0.43 -15.94
N LEU A 275 -5.35 0.53 -15.72
CA LEU A 275 -5.53 1.56 -14.70
C LEU A 275 -6.77 2.41 -14.96
N MET A 276 -6.99 2.84 -16.20
CA MET A 276 -8.22 3.55 -16.59
C MET A 276 -9.46 2.67 -16.42
N ARG A 277 -9.40 1.39 -16.80
CA ARG A 277 -10.52 0.45 -16.60
C ARG A 277 -10.86 0.28 -15.12
N ILE A 278 -9.86 0.24 -14.25
CA ILE A 278 -10.04 0.16 -12.79
C ILE A 278 -10.75 1.41 -12.25
N TYR A 279 -10.29 2.61 -12.62
CA TYR A 279 -10.94 3.83 -12.13
C TYR A 279 -12.36 4.04 -12.67
N LYS A 280 -12.72 3.42 -13.81
CA LYS A 280 -14.10 3.40 -14.32
C LYS A 280 -15.05 2.57 -13.45
N ASP A 281 -14.56 1.66 -12.60
CA ASP A 281 -15.42 0.97 -11.62
C ASP A 281 -15.89 1.94 -10.54
N PRO A 282 -17.19 2.08 -10.22
CA PRO A 282 -17.73 3.04 -9.25
C PRO A 282 -17.20 2.89 -7.81
N PHE A 283 -16.58 1.77 -7.47
CA PHE A 283 -16.09 1.43 -6.14
C PHE A 283 -14.55 1.41 -6.05
N ALA A 284 -13.86 1.99 -7.03
CA ALA A 284 -12.42 2.22 -6.99
C ALA A 284 -12.08 3.59 -6.35
N SER A 285 -11.55 3.59 -5.13
CA SER A 285 -11.06 4.80 -4.46
C SER A 285 -9.67 5.21 -4.95
N VAL A 286 -9.31 6.48 -4.75
CA VAL A 286 -7.93 6.93 -4.92
C VAL A 286 -7.18 6.77 -3.61
N ALA A 287 -6.08 6.04 -3.63
CA ALA A 287 -5.18 5.88 -2.49
C ALA A 287 -3.74 6.05 -2.96
N SER A 288 -2.92 6.72 -2.17
CA SER A 288 -1.54 7.02 -2.57
C SER A 288 -0.63 5.81 -2.51
N ASP A 289 -0.87 4.89 -1.57
CA ASP A 289 0.10 3.86 -1.15
C ASP A 289 1.47 4.51 -0.78
N GLY A 290 1.45 5.79 -0.43
CA GLY A 290 2.63 6.56 -0.07
C GLY A 290 3.04 6.35 1.38
N SER A 291 4.33 6.49 1.64
CA SER A 291 4.87 6.68 2.99
C SER A 291 4.82 8.16 3.40
N ALA A 292 4.80 8.42 4.71
CA ALA A 292 4.97 9.78 5.24
C ALA A 292 6.47 10.17 5.16
N LEU A 293 6.85 10.88 4.09
CA LEU A 293 8.22 11.24 3.80
C LEU A 293 8.44 12.74 3.95
N HIS A 294 9.56 13.15 4.55
CA HIS A 294 9.94 14.56 4.62
C HIS A 294 10.42 15.06 3.23
N PRO A 295 10.06 16.27 2.76
CA PRO A 295 10.44 16.75 1.41
C PRO A 295 11.95 16.80 1.17
N ASN A 296 12.75 16.95 2.24
CA ASN A 296 14.22 17.00 2.17
C ASN A 296 14.89 15.62 2.38
N MET A 297 14.14 14.52 2.36
CA MET A 297 14.74 13.19 2.49
C MET A 297 15.69 12.89 1.32
N LYS A 298 16.72 12.07 1.56
CA LYS A 298 17.66 11.64 0.50
C LYS A 298 17.16 10.37 -0.19
N GLY A 299 17.27 10.33 -1.51
CA GLY A 299 16.90 9.17 -2.35
C GLY A 299 15.80 9.52 -3.35
N HIS A 300 15.32 8.51 -4.08
CA HIS A 300 14.30 8.68 -5.11
C HIS A 300 13.08 7.81 -4.78
N PRO A 301 12.29 8.17 -3.75
CA PRO A 301 11.06 7.43 -3.45
C PRO A 301 10.08 7.49 -4.64
N HIS A 302 9.01 6.71 -4.58
CA HIS A 302 7.99 6.77 -5.63
C HIS A 302 7.29 8.15 -5.65
N PRO A 303 7.01 8.77 -6.82
CA PRO A 303 6.31 10.06 -6.89
C PRO A 303 4.88 10.06 -6.31
N ARG A 304 4.35 8.89 -5.96
CA ARG A 304 2.99 8.74 -5.40
C ARG A 304 2.85 9.40 -4.02
N ASN A 305 3.97 9.58 -3.32
CA ASN A 305 4.00 10.24 -2.02
C ASN A 305 3.53 11.70 -2.08
N TYR A 306 3.78 12.40 -3.20
CA TYR A 306 3.47 13.83 -3.35
C TYR A 306 2.50 14.13 -4.50
N GLY A 307 2.32 13.20 -5.44
CA GLY A 307 1.59 13.45 -6.67
C GLY A 307 0.25 12.74 -6.82
N THR A 308 -0.13 11.80 -5.94
CA THR A 308 -1.29 10.91 -6.18
C THR A 308 -2.58 11.66 -6.51
N PHE A 309 -3.16 12.39 -5.56
CA PHE A 309 -4.47 13.02 -5.77
C PHE A 309 -4.44 14.07 -6.90
N PRO A 310 -3.43 14.97 -6.97
CA PRO A 310 -3.35 15.94 -8.05
C PRO A 310 -3.14 15.28 -9.42
N ARG A 311 -2.33 14.22 -9.52
CA ARG A 311 -2.14 13.47 -10.78
C ARG A 311 -3.43 12.78 -11.22
N PHE A 312 -4.17 12.17 -10.28
CA PHE A 312 -5.44 11.55 -10.61
C PHE A 312 -6.42 12.57 -11.20
N LEU A 313 -6.60 13.71 -10.51
CA LEU A 313 -7.51 14.76 -10.96
C LEU A 313 -7.04 15.41 -12.26
N SER A 314 -5.75 15.76 -12.37
CA SER A 314 -5.25 16.48 -13.55
C SER A 314 -5.15 15.59 -14.79
N HIS A 315 -4.57 14.40 -14.64
CA HIS A 315 -4.26 13.53 -15.78
C HIS A 315 -5.44 12.63 -16.14
N TYR A 316 -6.00 11.90 -15.17
CA TYR A 316 -7.04 10.92 -15.49
C TYR A 316 -8.43 11.56 -15.60
N VAL A 317 -8.76 12.52 -14.73
CA VAL A 317 -10.09 13.17 -14.77
C VAL A 317 -10.14 14.28 -15.81
N LEU A 318 -9.24 15.27 -15.76
CA LEU A 318 -9.32 16.44 -16.66
C LEU A 318 -8.75 16.17 -18.07
N GLU A 319 -7.54 15.63 -18.18
CA GLU A 319 -6.89 15.40 -19.49
C GLU A 319 -7.48 14.20 -20.23
N LYS A 320 -7.62 13.04 -19.56
CA LYS A 320 -8.13 11.80 -20.17
C LYS A 320 -9.66 11.71 -20.19
N GLY A 321 -10.36 12.52 -19.39
CA GLY A 321 -11.82 12.55 -19.37
C GLY A 321 -12.48 11.22 -18.95
N ILE A 322 -11.82 10.38 -18.15
CA ILE A 322 -12.39 9.05 -17.82
C ILE A 322 -13.56 9.12 -16.83
N LEU A 323 -13.71 10.24 -16.12
CA LEU A 323 -14.74 10.53 -15.12
C LEU A 323 -15.09 12.02 -15.16
N SER A 324 -16.24 12.42 -14.61
CA SER A 324 -16.51 13.83 -14.30
C SER A 324 -15.63 14.32 -13.15
N PHE A 325 -15.50 15.64 -12.99
CA PHE A 325 -14.70 16.19 -11.89
C PHE A 325 -15.29 15.87 -10.52
N GLU A 326 -16.61 15.96 -10.39
CA GLU A 326 -17.36 15.64 -9.17
C GLU A 326 -17.18 14.17 -8.77
N GLU A 327 -17.23 13.27 -9.75
CA GLU A 327 -16.98 11.85 -9.52
C GLU A 327 -15.51 11.62 -9.10
N GLY A 328 -14.57 12.33 -9.72
CA GLY A 328 -13.17 12.35 -9.31
C GLY A 328 -12.98 12.80 -7.85
N ILE A 329 -13.69 13.85 -7.42
CA ILE A 329 -13.70 14.29 -6.02
C ILE A 329 -14.32 13.22 -5.12
N ARG A 330 -15.45 12.59 -5.51
CA ARG A 330 -16.08 11.51 -4.76
C ARG A 330 -15.11 10.34 -4.51
N ARG A 331 -14.25 10.00 -5.48
CA ARG A 331 -13.21 8.96 -5.33
C ARG A 331 -12.10 9.30 -4.34
N CYS A 332 -11.92 10.60 -4.06
CA CYS A 332 -10.92 11.11 -3.12
C CYS A 332 -11.51 11.40 -1.73
N SER A 333 -12.84 11.42 -1.58
CA SER A 333 -13.51 11.85 -0.34
C SER A 333 -14.60 10.88 0.13
N ALA A 334 -15.80 10.95 -0.43
CA ALA A 334 -16.98 10.24 0.07
C ALA A 334 -16.83 8.72 -0.03
N LEU A 335 -16.23 8.21 -1.11
CA LEU A 335 -16.01 6.77 -1.28
C LEU A 335 -15.05 6.21 -0.22
N PRO A 336 -13.81 6.71 -0.05
CA PRO A 336 -12.92 6.19 0.99
C PRO A 336 -13.46 6.42 2.41
N ALA A 337 -14.20 7.51 2.66
CA ALA A 337 -14.87 7.72 3.94
C ALA A 337 -15.93 6.63 4.22
N SER A 338 -16.72 6.26 3.22
CA SER A 338 -17.69 5.15 3.32
C SER A 338 -16.99 3.81 3.59
N VAL A 339 -15.94 3.50 2.83
CA VAL A 339 -15.17 2.24 2.99
C VAL A 339 -14.57 2.13 4.39
N ALA A 340 -13.99 3.20 4.93
CA ALA A 340 -13.34 3.19 6.23
C ALA A 340 -14.31 3.42 7.42
N GLY A 341 -15.63 3.51 7.16
CA GLY A 341 -16.63 3.79 8.19
C GLY A 341 -16.38 5.11 8.92
N LEU A 342 -16.07 6.17 8.17
CA LEU A 342 -15.91 7.53 8.71
C LEU A 342 -17.27 8.22 8.70
N HIS A 343 -17.90 8.30 9.87
CA HIS A 343 -19.21 8.91 10.00
C HIS A 343 -19.10 10.44 9.94
N ARG A 344 -20.01 11.07 9.19
CA ARG A 344 -20.09 12.54 9.05
C ARG A 344 -18.79 13.18 8.53
N ARG A 345 -18.06 12.48 7.65
CA ARG A 345 -16.88 12.94 6.90
C ARG A 345 -16.93 12.54 5.43
N GLY A 346 -16.10 13.18 4.61
CA GLY A 346 -15.98 12.86 3.18
C GLY A 346 -17.02 13.55 2.28
N MET A 347 -17.97 14.29 2.86
CA MET A 347 -18.94 15.12 2.13
C MET A 347 -19.10 16.48 2.81
N LEU A 348 -19.35 17.53 2.02
CA LEU A 348 -19.72 18.84 2.54
C LEU A 348 -21.23 18.86 2.81
N ARG A 349 -21.60 18.80 4.09
CA ARG A 349 -22.98 18.82 4.57
C ARG A 349 -23.05 19.59 5.89
N GLU A 350 -24.16 20.24 6.15
CA GLU A 350 -24.38 20.92 7.43
C GLU A 350 -24.27 19.93 8.60
N GLY A 351 -23.63 20.37 9.68
CA GLY A 351 -23.34 19.55 10.84
C GLY A 351 -22.24 18.50 10.66
N TRP A 352 -21.66 18.31 9.47
CA TRP A 352 -20.54 17.36 9.29
C TRP A 352 -19.21 18.00 9.70
N LYS A 353 -18.16 17.18 9.87
CA LYS A 353 -16.83 17.70 10.24
C LYS A 353 -16.29 18.57 9.10
N ALA A 354 -15.74 19.73 9.45
CA ALA A 354 -15.16 20.67 8.51
C ALA A 354 -13.74 20.23 8.07
N ASP A 355 -13.68 19.12 7.33
CA ASP A 355 -12.50 18.68 6.58
C ASP A 355 -12.67 19.12 5.12
N ILE A 356 -12.00 20.20 4.73
CA ILE A 356 -12.23 20.90 3.47
C ILE A 356 -10.91 21.11 2.74
N CYS A 357 -10.86 20.72 1.47
CA CYS A 357 -9.76 21.00 0.56
C CYS A 357 -10.20 22.11 -0.41
N ILE A 358 -9.46 23.23 -0.42
CA ILE A 358 -9.67 24.34 -1.35
C ILE A 358 -8.67 24.15 -2.48
N LEU A 359 -9.18 23.85 -3.68
CA LEU A 359 -8.37 23.55 -4.85
C LEU A 359 -8.91 24.26 -6.09
N SER A 360 -8.03 24.49 -7.05
CA SER A 360 -8.36 25.05 -8.36
C SER A 360 -8.46 23.93 -9.38
N GLN A 361 -9.67 23.68 -9.90
CA GLN A 361 -9.88 22.69 -10.96
C GLN A 361 -9.02 22.97 -12.20
N LYS A 362 -8.75 24.24 -12.53
CA LYS A 362 -7.91 24.60 -13.68
C LYS A 362 -6.41 24.36 -13.44
N ASN A 363 -5.94 24.54 -12.20
CA ASN A 363 -4.51 24.57 -11.88
C ASN A 363 -4.02 23.32 -11.11
N ILE A 364 -4.92 22.39 -10.77
CA ILE A 364 -4.57 21.15 -10.07
C ILE A 364 -3.60 20.32 -10.92
N GLY A 365 -2.47 19.93 -10.33
CA GLY A 365 -1.43 19.21 -11.07
C GLY A 365 -0.36 18.59 -10.18
N SER A 366 0.28 17.53 -10.67
CA SER A 366 1.40 16.87 -10.02
C SER A 366 2.69 17.10 -10.79
N PHE A 367 3.72 17.65 -10.13
CA PHE A 367 5.07 17.76 -10.68
C PHE A 367 6.01 16.63 -10.24
N ALA A 368 5.57 15.77 -9.32
CA ALA A 368 6.37 14.64 -8.86
C ALA A 368 6.55 13.62 -10.00
N THR A 369 7.80 13.42 -10.42
CA THR A 369 8.22 12.42 -11.41
C THR A 369 9.07 11.34 -10.77
N TYR A 370 9.44 10.29 -11.51
CA TYR A 370 10.35 9.27 -10.97
C TYR A 370 11.78 9.79 -10.77
N ASP A 371 12.16 10.88 -11.43
CA ASP A 371 13.47 11.53 -11.29
C ASP A 371 13.42 12.65 -10.24
N GLU A 372 12.29 13.36 -10.11
CA GLU A 372 12.05 14.40 -9.10
C GLU A 372 10.82 14.07 -8.22
N PRO A 373 10.88 13.03 -7.36
CA PRO A 373 9.67 12.46 -6.74
C PRO A 373 9.12 13.23 -5.54
N LEU A 374 9.85 14.21 -5.02
CA LEU A 374 9.49 14.99 -3.83
C LEU A 374 8.92 16.36 -4.19
N ARG A 375 8.66 16.63 -5.47
CA ARG A 375 8.09 17.91 -5.91
C ARG A 375 6.64 18.04 -5.44
N LEU A 376 6.36 19.15 -4.75
CA LEU A 376 5.02 19.49 -4.29
C LEU A 376 4.08 19.72 -5.48
N PRO A 377 2.78 19.42 -5.33
CA PRO A 377 1.79 19.66 -6.37
C PRO A 377 1.40 21.15 -6.50
N SER A 378 0.63 21.48 -7.54
CA SER A 378 0.00 22.79 -7.72
C SER A 378 -1.52 22.73 -7.53
N GLY A 379 -2.14 23.90 -7.38
CA GLY A 379 -3.60 24.06 -7.42
C GLY A 379 -4.34 23.62 -6.16
N VAL A 380 -3.64 23.47 -5.02
CA VAL A 380 -4.25 23.27 -3.70
C VAL A 380 -3.86 24.44 -2.82
N ASP A 381 -4.82 25.33 -2.56
CA ASP A 381 -4.58 26.61 -1.89
C ASP A 381 -4.82 26.53 -0.37
N GLY A 382 -5.71 25.64 0.06
CA GLY A 382 -6.08 25.55 1.47
C GLY A 382 -6.49 24.15 1.90
N LEU A 383 -6.15 23.81 3.14
CA LEU A 383 -6.63 22.61 3.81
C LEU A 383 -7.14 22.99 5.19
N ILE A 384 -8.41 22.71 5.42
CA ILE A 384 -9.08 22.86 6.71
C ILE A 384 -9.31 21.45 7.26
N VAL A 385 -8.89 21.19 8.50
CA VAL A 385 -9.10 19.91 9.18
C VAL A 385 -9.77 20.19 10.51
N ASN A 386 -10.92 19.55 10.75
CA ASN A 386 -11.79 19.83 11.90
C ASN A 386 -12.03 21.34 12.12
N GLY A 387 -12.23 22.11 11.05
CA GLY A 387 -12.52 23.55 11.11
C GLY A 387 -11.29 24.45 11.29
N ARG A 388 -10.07 23.90 11.32
CA ARG A 388 -8.82 24.67 11.48
C ARG A 388 -7.99 24.66 10.19
N PHE A 389 -7.49 25.82 9.77
CA PHE A 389 -6.57 25.91 8.63
C PHE A 389 -5.22 25.26 8.96
N VAL A 390 -4.98 24.08 8.40
CA VAL A 390 -3.71 23.35 8.45
C VAL A 390 -2.78 23.81 7.32
N MET A 391 -3.36 24.17 6.18
CA MET A 391 -2.64 24.76 5.05
C MET A 391 -3.38 26.00 4.55
N ARG A 392 -2.66 27.08 4.23
CA ARG A 392 -3.21 28.31 3.65
C ARG A 392 -2.21 28.91 2.66
N ASN A 393 -2.70 29.35 1.50
CA ASN A 393 -1.90 29.84 0.38
C ASN A 393 -0.82 28.83 -0.06
N GLY A 394 -1.12 27.54 0.02
CA GLY A 394 -0.18 26.45 -0.31
C GLY A 394 0.88 26.14 0.75
N TYR A 395 0.87 26.81 1.92
CA TYR A 395 1.87 26.60 2.98
C TYR A 395 1.24 26.02 4.25
N PHE A 396 1.98 25.11 4.90
CA PHE A 396 1.62 24.60 6.23
C PHE A 396 1.60 25.75 7.25
N THR A 397 0.52 25.85 8.02
CA THR A 397 0.30 26.99 8.94
C THR A 397 0.93 26.79 10.31
N GLY A 398 1.51 25.62 10.59
CA GLY A 398 1.90 25.21 11.95
C GLY A 398 0.73 24.69 12.80
N THR A 399 -0.49 24.65 12.25
CA THR A 399 -1.67 24.19 12.98
C THR A 399 -1.86 22.68 12.87
N PHE A 400 -2.03 22.02 14.01
CA PHE A 400 -2.40 20.61 14.10
C PHE A 400 -3.90 20.47 14.36
N GLY A 401 -4.67 20.37 13.27
CA GLY A 401 -6.13 20.21 13.31
C GLY A 401 -6.60 18.75 13.33
N GLY A 402 -5.72 17.80 13.07
CA GLY A 402 -6.04 16.38 12.98
C GLY A 402 -6.30 15.72 14.33
N LYS A 403 -6.98 14.57 14.27
CA LYS A 403 -7.28 13.71 15.41
C LYS A 403 -7.07 12.24 15.07
N ALA A 404 -6.70 11.44 16.07
CA ALA A 404 -6.88 10.00 15.98
C ALA A 404 -8.38 9.66 16.02
N LEU A 405 -8.87 8.92 15.02
CA LEU A 405 -10.31 8.62 14.87
C LEU A 405 -10.63 7.27 15.52
N ARG A 406 -11.30 7.30 16.68
CA ARG A 406 -11.58 6.11 17.53
C ARG A 406 -13.00 5.57 17.34
N GLU A 407 -14.00 6.37 17.69
CA GLU A 407 -15.40 6.18 17.32
C GLU A 407 -15.94 7.53 16.84
N GLU A 408 -16.50 7.58 15.63
CA GLU A 408 -17.24 8.75 15.17
C GLU A 408 -18.73 8.47 15.37
N ARG A 409 -19.26 8.77 16.56
CA ARG A 409 -20.71 8.78 16.80
C ARG A 409 -21.40 9.95 16.12
#